data_AF-A0A939TZ26-F1
#
_entry.id   AF-A0A939TZ26-F1
#
_cell.length_a   1.000
_cell.length_b   1.000
_cell.length_c   1.000
_cell.angle_alpha   90.00
_cell.angle_beta   90.00
_cell.angle_gamma   90.00
#
_symmetry.space_group_name_H-M   'P 1'
#
loop_
_entity.id
_entity.type
_entity.pdbx_description
1 polymer ?
#
loop_
_entity_poly.entity_id
_entity_poly.type
_entity_poly.pdbx_seq_one_letter_code
_entity_poly.pdbx_strand_id
1 'polypeptide(L)'
;MAKVKLADLEGSEVQGEGYGTKLSSPMPFFSTMVIFLIIVGFITAILYRQAHAAFVTNPGLNGLILGVLAVGIVLVFNHVLALRPEVRWFNSFRAAGSAEKVGREPRLLAPMRALIGNRGTVAISTTALRSILDSIATRLDESRDISRYLIGLLVFLGLLGTFWGLLGTIGSISSVIQSLDPASGDGADILQSLKSGLTAPLSGMGTAFSSSLLGLSGSLILGFLDLQAGRAQNRFYTELENWLSSVTDVGSEVGGDNAEMQKLVQQLAKMGEGGGSERSVAAIANLAEGIQGLVKNMRNEQQMLRDWIEAQQEDTRAMRKTLDRLNDKLGEKISEDK
;
A
#
# COMPACT_ATOMS: atom_id res chain seq x y z
N MET A 1 -29.53 3.53 -59.71
CA MET A 1 -29.17 4.87 -59.20
C MET A 1 -30.37 5.39 -58.39
N ALA A 2 -30.39 5.09 -57.09
CA ALA A 2 -31.52 5.39 -56.22
C ALA A 2 -31.28 6.71 -55.46
N LYS A 3 -32.33 7.53 -55.42
CA LYS A 3 -32.36 8.89 -54.86
C LYS A 3 -32.01 8.91 -53.37
N VAL A 4 -31.08 9.79 -53.03
CA VAL A 4 -30.75 10.17 -51.66
C VAL A 4 -31.97 10.83 -51.00
N LYS A 5 -32.41 10.32 -49.84
CA LYS A 5 -33.34 11.01 -48.94
C LYS A 5 -32.52 11.65 -47.81
N LEU A 6 -32.42 12.97 -47.87
CA LEU A 6 -31.84 13.87 -46.87
C LEU A 6 -32.80 14.03 -45.67
N ALA A 7 -33.12 12.94 -44.96
CA ALA A 7 -34.06 13.00 -43.82
C ALA A 7 -33.67 12.16 -42.59
N ASP A 8 -32.54 11.45 -42.60
CA ASP A 8 -32.07 10.65 -41.46
C ASP A 8 -30.86 11.28 -40.73
N LEU A 9 -30.68 12.60 -40.82
CA LEU A 9 -29.59 13.34 -40.16
C LEU A 9 -30.01 14.06 -38.86
N GLU A 10 -31.18 13.75 -38.31
CA GLU A 10 -31.58 14.19 -36.96
C GLU A 10 -31.68 13.01 -36.01
N GLY A 11 -30.51 12.46 -35.68
CA GLY A 11 -30.29 11.63 -34.51
C GLY A 11 -29.23 12.29 -33.67
N SER A 12 -29.62 13.34 -32.95
CA SER A 12 -28.86 13.99 -31.89
C SER A 12 -28.57 13.00 -30.77
N GLU A 13 -27.54 12.17 -30.92
CA GLU A 13 -26.83 11.62 -29.77
C GLU A 13 -26.02 12.76 -29.16
N VAL A 14 -26.70 13.50 -28.28
CA VAL A 14 -26.12 14.30 -27.23
C VAL A 14 -25.13 13.38 -26.50
N GLN A 15 -23.84 13.53 -26.81
CA GLN A 15 -22.76 13.05 -25.96
C GLN A 15 -22.93 13.77 -24.63
N GLY A 16 -23.56 13.09 -23.68
CA GLY A 16 -23.50 13.46 -22.28
C GLY A 16 -22.05 13.37 -21.84
N GLU A 17 -21.36 14.49 -21.85
CA GLU A 17 -20.15 14.74 -21.06
C GLU A 17 -20.50 14.60 -19.58
N GLY A 18 -20.57 13.35 -19.11
CA GLY A 18 -20.68 13.00 -17.71
C GLY A 18 -19.31 12.67 -17.16
N TYR A 19 -18.70 13.62 -16.45
CA TYR A 19 -17.51 13.43 -15.62
C TYR A 19 -17.79 12.41 -14.49
N GLY A 20 -17.80 11.12 -14.83
CA GLY A 20 -18.13 10.04 -13.89
C GLY A 20 -17.37 8.76 -14.18
N THR A 21 -16.04 8.85 -14.27
CA THR A 21 -15.16 7.74 -14.66
C THR A 21 -15.36 6.51 -13.76
N LYS A 22 -15.68 5.34 -14.35
CA LYS A 22 -15.81 4.07 -13.61
C LYS A 22 -14.49 3.71 -12.93
N LEU A 23 -14.54 3.21 -11.68
CA LEU A 23 -13.35 2.62 -11.06
C LEU A 23 -12.87 1.48 -11.96
N SER A 24 -11.57 1.49 -12.28
CA SER A 24 -10.98 0.49 -13.15
C SER A 24 -10.96 -0.87 -12.48
N SER A 25 -11.12 -1.93 -13.28
CA SER A 25 -11.05 -3.28 -12.75
C SER A 25 -9.61 -3.63 -12.37
N PRO A 26 -9.34 -4.26 -11.22
CA PRO A 26 -7.98 -4.70 -10.84
C PRO A 26 -7.48 -5.92 -11.65
N MET A 27 -8.25 -6.42 -12.61
CA MET A 27 -7.95 -7.64 -13.39
C MET A 27 -6.67 -7.59 -14.24
N PRO A 28 -6.24 -6.46 -14.83
CA PRO A 28 -4.98 -6.40 -15.56
C PRO A 28 -3.77 -6.76 -14.68
N PHE A 29 -3.75 -6.33 -13.42
CA PHE A 29 -2.69 -6.66 -12.47
C PHE A 29 -2.69 -8.15 -12.13
N PHE A 30 -3.87 -8.73 -11.89
CA PHE A 30 -4.03 -10.18 -11.68
C PHE A 30 -3.49 -10.98 -12.88
N SER A 31 -3.85 -10.59 -14.11
CA SER A 31 -3.37 -11.28 -15.31
C SER A 31 -1.85 -11.22 -15.45
N THR A 32 -1.25 -10.06 -15.13
CA THR A 32 0.21 -9.88 -15.16
C THR A 32 0.90 -10.78 -14.14
N MET A 33 0.33 -10.91 -12.93
CA MET A 33 0.84 -11.81 -11.88
C MET A 33 0.79 -13.27 -12.30
N VAL A 34 -0.31 -13.70 -12.94
CA VAL A 34 -0.45 -15.06 -13.46
C VAL A 34 0.57 -15.33 -14.57
N ILE A 35 0.71 -14.41 -15.53
CA ILE A 35 1.69 -14.52 -16.61
C ILE A 35 3.11 -14.63 -16.04
N PHE A 36 3.45 -13.80 -15.06
CA PHE A 36 4.75 -13.87 -14.38
C PHE A 36 5.00 -15.22 -13.73
N LEU A 37 4.02 -15.77 -13.00
CA LEU A 37 4.15 -17.11 -12.40
C LEU A 37 4.27 -18.23 -13.43
N ILE A 38 3.60 -18.11 -14.58
CA ILE A 38 3.76 -19.07 -15.69
C ILE A 38 5.21 -19.03 -16.21
N ILE A 39 5.78 -17.85 -16.38
CA ILE A 39 7.18 -17.68 -16.82
C ILE A 39 8.15 -18.27 -15.79
N VAL A 40 7.97 -17.96 -14.50
CA VAL A 40 8.78 -18.52 -13.41
C VAL A 40 8.66 -20.04 -13.36
N GLY A 41 7.45 -20.58 -13.52
CA GLY A 41 7.20 -22.02 -13.57
C GLY A 41 7.89 -22.67 -14.77
N PHE A 42 7.87 -22.03 -15.94
CA PHE A 42 8.56 -22.50 -17.14
C PHE A 42 10.08 -22.52 -16.97
N ILE A 43 10.67 -21.46 -16.41
CA ILE A 43 12.10 -21.41 -16.07
C ILE A 43 12.46 -22.53 -15.07
N THR A 44 11.63 -22.70 -14.04
CA THR A 44 11.81 -23.77 -13.03
C THR A 44 11.73 -25.17 -13.66
N ALA A 45 10.85 -25.38 -14.63
CA ALA A 45 10.72 -26.64 -15.35
C ALA A 45 11.95 -26.94 -16.22
N ILE A 46 12.50 -25.94 -16.91
CA ILE A 46 13.76 -26.08 -17.67
C ILE A 46 14.92 -26.42 -16.73
N LEU A 47 14.97 -25.77 -15.58
CA LEU A 47 16.01 -25.96 -14.56
C LEU A 47 15.66 -27.04 -13.53
N TYR A 48 14.72 -27.94 -13.83
CA TYR A 48 14.21 -28.91 -12.86
C TYR A 48 15.32 -29.77 -12.25
N ARG A 49 16.31 -30.18 -13.04
CA ARG A 49 17.42 -30.99 -12.55
C ARG A 49 18.26 -30.24 -11.50
N GLN A 50 18.56 -28.96 -11.74
CA GLN A 50 19.28 -28.10 -10.81
C GLN A 50 18.43 -27.78 -9.58
N ALA A 51 17.15 -27.46 -9.78
CA ALA A 51 16.21 -27.14 -8.70
C ALA A 51 15.98 -28.34 -7.77
N HIS A 52 15.84 -29.56 -8.32
CA HIS A 52 15.70 -30.78 -7.55
C HIS A 52 16.98 -31.13 -6.77
N ALA A 53 18.16 -30.99 -7.40
CA ALA A 53 19.44 -31.19 -6.72
C ALA A 53 19.62 -30.21 -5.54
N ALA A 54 19.26 -28.94 -5.73
CA ALA A 54 19.23 -27.94 -4.67
C ALA A 54 18.22 -28.32 -3.57
N PHE A 55 17.04 -28.83 -3.93
CA PHE A 55 16.00 -29.18 -2.97
C PHE A 55 16.41 -30.33 -2.03
N VAL A 56 16.91 -31.43 -2.58
CA VAL A 56 17.27 -32.65 -1.83
C VAL A 56 18.43 -32.42 -0.84
N THR A 57 19.19 -31.35 -1.02
CA THR A 57 20.29 -30.95 -0.13
C THR A 57 19.83 -30.73 1.32
N ASN A 58 18.73 -30.02 1.50
CA ASN A 58 18.15 -29.78 2.83
C ASN A 58 16.62 -29.79 2.69
N PRO A 59 16.00 -31.00 2.64
CA PRO A 59 14.60 -31.13 2.27
C PRO A 59 13.66 -30.46 3.29
N GLY A 60 14.07 -30.40 4.57
CA GLY A 60 13.31 -29.72 5.61
C GLY A 60 13.28 -28.21 5.40
N LEU A 61 14.44 -27.56 5.34
CA LEU A 61 14.54 -26.11 5.19
C LEU A 61 14.02 -25.66 3.82
N ASN A 62 14.43 -26.32 2.74
CA ASN A 62 13.97 -25.99 1.39
C ASN A 62 12.46 -26.25 1.22
N GLY A 63 11.92 -27.29 1.86
CA GLY A 63 10.48 -27.54 1.94
C GLY A 63 9.73 -26.41 2.66
N LEU A 64 10.29 -25.92 3.77
CA LEU A 64 9.73 -24.77 4.47
C LEU A 64 9.77 -23.48 3.63
N ILE A 65 10.86 -23.22 2.90
CA ILE A 65 10.95 -22.08 1.97
C ILE A 65 9.87 -22.18 0.89
N LEU A 66 9.71 -23.34 0.25
CA LEU A 66 8.65 -23.54 -0.76
C LEU A 66 7.25 -23.40 -0.16
N GLY A 67 7.03 -23.87 1.07
CA GLY A 67 5.77 -23.71 1.78
C GLY A 67 5.43 -22.24 2.05
N VAL A 68 6.39 -21.48 2.59
CA VAL A 68 6.26 -20.03 2.83
C VAL A 68 6.03 -19.29 1.51
N LEU A 69 6.76 -19.64 0.45
CA LEU A 69 6.56 -19.08 -0.89
C LEU A 69 5.13 -19.33 -1.40
N ALA A 70 4.62 -20.56 -1.30
CA ALA A 70 3.27 -20.90 -1.73
C ALA A 70 2.20 -20.14 -0.95
N VAL A 71 2.33 -20.07 0.39
CA VAL A 71 1.43 -19.28 1.24
C VAL A 71 1.47 -17.80 0.87
N GLY A 72 2.66 -17.24 0.66
CA GLY A 72 2.83 -15.86 0.23
C GLY A 72 2.16 -15.58 -1.11
N ILE A 73 2.31 -16.47 -2.11
CA ILE A 73 1.65 -16.34 -3.41
C ILE A 73 0.14 -16.29 -3.21
N VAL A 74 -0.43 -17.23 -2.45
CA VAL A 74 -1.88 -17.28 -2.19
C VAL A 74 -2.37 -16.00 -1.50
N LEU A 75 -1.64 -15.50 -0.51
CA LEU A 75 -2.00 -14.26 0.19
C LEU A 75 -1.99 -13.05 -0.74
N VAL A 76 -0.94 -12.85 -1.54
CA VAL A 76 -0.88 -11.71 -2.46
C VAL A 76 -1.99 -11.77 -3.51
N PHE A 77 -2.33 -12.97 -4.00
CA PHE A 77 -3.49 -13.16 -4.87
C PHE A 77 -4.82 -12.82 -4.16
N ASN A 78 -4.97 -13.23 -2.90
CA ASN A 78 -6.14 -12.87 -2.08
C ASN A 78 -6.27 -11.36 -1.91
N HIS A 79 -5.17 -10.60 -1.73
CA HIS A 79 -5.20 -9.14 -1.67
C HIS A 79 -5.79 -8.51 -2.94
N VAL A 80 -5.35 -8.95 -4.12
CA VAL A 80 -5.87 -8.44 -5.40
C VAL A 80 -7.32 -8.87 -5.64
N LEU A 81 -7.67 -10.11 -5.27
CA LEU A 81 -9.04 -10.62 -5.39
C LEU A 81 -10.01 -9.91 -4.43
N ALA A 82 -9.53 -9.51 -3.24
CA ALA A 82 -10.31 -8.77 -2.26
C ALA A 82 -10.72 -7.37 -2.75
N LEU A 83 -9.97 -6.75 -3.67
CA LEU A 83 -10.35 -5.49 -4.31
C LEU A 83 -11.54 -5.63 -5.27
N ARG A 84 -11.77 -6.83 -5.85
CA ARG A 84 -12.84 -7.06 -6.84
C ARG A 84 -14.26 -6.85 -6.29
N PRO A 85 -14.65 -7.40 -5.12
CA PRO A 85 -15.97 -7.12 -4.55
C PRO A 85 -16.13 -5.63 -4.19
N GLU A 86 -15.08 -4.96 -3.75
CA GLU A 86 -15.10 -3.53 -3.35
C GLU A 86 -15.34 -2.62 -4.57
N VAL A 87 -14.61 -2.84 -5.66
CA VAL A 87 -14.80 -2.10 -6.93
C VAL A 87 -16.20 -2.35 -7.51
N ARG A 88 -16.71 -3.59 -7.42
CA ARG A 88 -18.06 -3.92 -7.87
C ARG A 88 -19.12 -3.22 -7.02
N TRP A 89 -18.98 -3.26 -5.70
CA TRP A 89 -19.89 -2.59 -4.77
C TRP A 89 -19.93 -1.08 -5.03
N PHE A 90 -18.78 -0.43 -5.17
CA PHE A 90 -18.69 1.00 -5.45
C PHE A 90 -19.33 1.37 -6.79
N ASN A 91 -19.04 0.60 -7.85
CA ASN A 91 -19.61 0.85 -9.17
C ASN A 91 -21.15 0.66 -9.17
N SER A 92 -21.68 -0.31 -8.42
CA SER A 92 -23.12 -0.46 -8.23
C SER A 92 -23.73 0.64 -7.36
N PHE A 93 -23.02 1.11 -6.33
CA PHE A 93 -23.46 2.24 -5.51
C PHE A 93 -23.62 3.51 -6.34
N ARG A 94 -22.63 3.85 -7.17
CA ARG A 94 -22.71 5.02 -8.06
C ARG A 94 -23.84 4.89 -9.09
N ALA A 95 -24.12 3.69 -9.59
CA ALA A 95 -25.19 3.46 -10.55
C ALA A 95 -26.59 3.48 -9.93
N ALA A 96 -26.73 3.01 -8.68
CA ALA A 96 -28.01 2.89 -7.99
C ALA A 96 -28.38 4.11 -7.14
N GLY A 97 -27.42 4.97 -6.80
CA GLY A 97 -27.62 6.19 -6.01
C GLY A 97 -27.93 5.97 -4.52
N SER A 98 -28.06 4.72 -4.06
CA SER A 98 -28.37 4.39 -2.66
C SER A 98 -27.62 3.13 -2.22
N ALA A 99 -26.93 3.19 -1.07
CA ALA A 99 -26.17 2.07 -0.51
C ALA A 99 -27.05 0.87 -0.10
N GLU A 100 -28.34 1.10 0.15
CA GLU A 100 -29.31 0.10 0.64
C GLU A 100 -29.83 -0.84 -0.46
N LYS A 101 -29.74 -0.42 -1.73
CA LYS A 101 -30.10 -1.26 -2.89
C LYS A 101 -28.93 -2.10 -3.40
N VAL A 102 -27.74 -1.92 -2.84
CA VAL A 102 -26.53 -2.63 -3.24
C VAL A 102 -26.31 -3.80 -2.28
N GLY A 103 -26.33 -5.03 -2.80
CA GLY A 103 -26.28 -6.28 -2.03
C GLY A 103 -25.08 -6.45 -1.08
N ARG A 104 -24.12 -7.32 -1.43
CA ARG A 104 -23.07 -7.80 -0.50
C ARG A 104 -22.30 -6.66 0.18
N GLU A 105 -22.15 -6.75 1.51
CA GLU A 105 -21.45 -5.72 2.30
C GLU A 105 -19.95 -5.64 1.97
N PRO A 106 -19.40 -4.43 1.72
CA PRO A 106 -17.97 -4.22 1.51
C PRO A 106 -17.22 -4.34 2.84
N ARG A 107 -16.01 -4.90 2.80
CA ARG A 107 -15.10 -5.00 3.97
C ARG A 107 -14.15 -3.81 4.03
N LEU A 108 -13.56 -3.42 2.90
CA LEU A 108 -12.65 -2.28 2.83
C LEU A 108 -13.40 -0.96 2.83
N LEU A 109 -14.57 -0.89 2.17
CA LEU A 109 -15.41 0.32 2.12
C LEU A 109 -16.48 0.39 3.22
N ALA A 110 -16.37 -0.43 4.27
CA ALA A 110 -17.34 -0.45 5.37
C ALA A 110 -17.57 0.93 6.04
N PRO A 111 -16.53 1.75 6.33
CA PRO A 111 -16.71 3.08 6.90
C PRO A 111 -17.46 4.04 5.96
N MET A 112 -17.22 3.92 4.66
CA MET A 112 -17.88 4.72 3.64
C MET A 112 -19.37 4.37 3.53
N ARG A 113 -19.72 3.08 3.57
CA ARG A 113 -21.11 2.62 3.61
C ARG A 113 -21.86 3.16 4.83
N ALA A 114 -21.24 3.11 6.01
CA ALA A 114 -21.87 3.59 7.25
C ALA A 114 -22.20 5.09 7.20
N LEU A 115 -21.30 5.89 6.62
CA LEU A 115 -21.51 7.33 6.50
C LEU A 115 -22.61 7.68 5.48
N ILE A 116 -22.62 6.97 4.33
CA ILE A 116 -23.54 7.25 3.22
C ILE A 116 -24.92 6.63 3.43
N GLY A 117 -24.99 5.44 4.03
CA GLY A 117 -26.27 4.77 4.33
C GLY A 117 -27.11 5.51 5.35
N ASN A 118 -26.50 6.31 6.22
CA ASN A 118 -27.21 7.04 7.28
C ASN A 118 -27.49 8.51 6.92
N ARG A 119 -26.94 9.02 5.82
CA ARG A 119 -27.06 10.43 5.41
C ARG A 119 -27.40 10.51 3.93
N GLY A 120 -28.70 10.47 3.63
CA GLY A 120 -29.18 10.96 2.34
C GLY A 120 -28.73 12.41 2.17
N THR A 121 -27.75 12.62 1.30
CA THR A 121 -27.45 13.92 0.66
C THR A 121 -27.10 15.13 1.55
N VAL A 122 -26.48 14.94 2.73
CA VAL A 122 -25.90 16.08 3.47
C VAL A 122 -24.39 16.08 3.26
N ALA A 123 -23.90 17.13 2.59
CA ALA A 123 -22.52 17.40 2.23
C ALA A 123 -21.50 16.75 3.17
N ILE A 124 -20.74 15.79 2.64
CA ILE A 124 -19.63 15.19 3.36
C ILE A 124 -18.60 16.29 3.55
N SER A 125 -18.28 16.65 4.80
CA SER A 125 -17.22 17.61 5.07
C SER A 125 -15.88 17.07 4.55
N THR A 126 -15.07 17.94 3.96
CA THR A 126 -13.70 17.64 3.49
C THR A 126 -12.87 16.88 4.54
N THR A 127 -13.06 17.20 5.83
CA THR A 127 -12.43 16.54 6.97
C THR A 127 -12.85 15.08 7.14
N ALA A 128 -14.15 14.76 7.04
CA ALA A 128 -14.65 13.39 7.19
C ALA A 128 -14.19 12.49 6.02
N LEU A 129 -14.12 13.06 4.83
CA LEU A 129 -13.64 12.41 3.62
C LEU A 129 -12.16 12.04 3.69
N ARG A 130 -11.33 12.98 4.14
CA ARG A 130 -9.89 12.75 4.34
C ARG A 130 -9.63 11.69 5.41
N SER A 131 -10.41 11.68 6.49
CA SER A 131 -10.33 10.64 7.53
C SER A 131 -10.72 9.25 7.00
N ILE A 132 -11.72 9.15 6.11
CA ILE A 132 -12.08 7.87 5.48
C ILE A 132 -10.97 7.38 4.54
N LEU A 133 -10.42 8.27 3.71
CA LEU A 133 -9.30 7.93 2.84
C LEU A 133 -8.10 7.43 3.67
N ASP A 134 -7.76 8.14 4.75
CA ASP A 134 -6.67 7.74 5.64
C ASP A 134 -6.91 6.36 6.30
N SER A 135 -8.16 6.10 6.72
CA SER A 135 -8.55 4.78 7.25
C SER A 135 -8.45 3.67 6.21
N ILE A 136 -8.86 3.93 4.96
CA ILE A 136 -8.74 2.95 3.85
C ILE A 136 -7.27 2.70 3.54
N ALA A 137 -6.44 3.75 3.46
CA ALA A 137 -5.00 3.64 3.21
C ALA A 137 -4.33 2.77 4.29
N THR A 138 -4.63 3.04 5.57
CA THR A 138 -4.09 2.27 6.70
C THR A 138 -4.46 0.80 6.61
N ARG A 139 -5.75 0.46 6.35
CA ARG A 139 -6.21 -0.93 6.19
C ARG A 139 -5.54 -1.65 5.00
N LEU A 140 -5.26 -0.89 3.96
CA LEU A 140 -4.64 -1.39 2.75
C LEU A 140 -3.17 -1.74 2.98
N ASP A 141 -2.43 -0.87 3.68
CA ASP A 141 -1.03 -1.14 4.05
C ASP A 141 -0.93 -2.28 5.09
N GLU A 142 -1.82 -2.30 6.10
CA GLU A 142 -1.89 -3.39 7.08
C GLU A 142 -2.09 -4.76 6.41
N SER A 143 -2.92 -4.83 5.36
CA SER A 143 -3.09 -6.08 4.59
C SER A 143 -1.77 -6.54 3.95
N ARG A 144 -0.88 -5.62 3.57
CA ARG A 144 0.39 -5.93 2.91
C ARG A 144 1.54 -6.19 3.87
N ASP A 145 1.43 -5.82 5.14
CA ASP A 145 2.49 -6.06 6.13
C ASP A 145 2.83 -7.54 6.26
N ILE A 146 1.83 -8.43 6.21
CA ILE A 146 2.04 -9.87 6.21
C ILE A 146 2.86 -10.30 4.98
N SER A 147 2.56 -9.75 3.80
CA SER A 147 3.29 -10.07 2.57
C SER A 147 4.74 -9.60 2.64
N ARG A 148 4.99 -8.39 3.15
CA ARG A 148 6.34 -7.84 3.38
C ARG A 148 7.13 -8.67 4.40
N TYR A 149 6.47 -9.11 5.48
CA TYR A 149 7.07 -10.02 6.45
C TYR A 149 7.46 -11.35 5.81
N LEU A 150 6.60 -11.96 4.99
CA LEU A 150 6.91 -13.24 4.31
C LEU A 150 8.07 -13.10 3.31
N ILE A 151 8.20 -11.95 2.63
CA ILE A 151 9.37 -11.66 1.79
C ILE A 151 10.64 -11.64 2.64
N GLY A 152 10.64 -10.90 3.75
CA GLY A 152 11.78 -10.85 4.68
C GLY A 152 12.10 -12.22 5.30
N LEU A 153 11.06 -12.99 5.62
CA LEU A 153 11.17 -14.34 6.15
C LEU A 153 11.84 -15.28 5.13
N LEU A 154 11.47 -15.22 3.83
CA LEU A 154 12.14 -16.01 2.78
C LEU A 154 13.63 -15.69 2.66
N VAL A 155 14.01 -14.40 2.75
CA VAL A 155 15.42 -14.00 2.78
C VAL A 155 16.10 -14.58 4.00
N PHE A 156 15.50 -14.44 5.17
CA PHE A 156 16.04 -14.96 6.42
C PHE A 156 16.22 -16.48 6.40
N LEU A 157 15.23 -17.24 5.90
CA LEU A 157 15.37 -18.69 5.73
C LEU A 157 16.48 -19.05 4.75
N GLY A 158 16.63 -18.29 3.65
CA GLY A 158 17.75 -18.49 2.72
C GLY A 158 19.11 -18.27 3.38
N LEU A 159 19.24 -17.24 4.22
CA LEU A 159 20.44 -17.00 5.02
C LEU A 159 20.66 -18.11 6.05
N LEU A 160 19.61 -18.59 6.71
CA LEU A 160 19.66 -19.70 7.66
C LEU A 160 20.18 -20.99 6.99
N GLY A 161 19.85 -21.21 5.71
CA GLY A 161 20.42 -22.29 4.90
C GLY A 161 21.93 -22.19 4.74
N THR A 162 22.48 -20.99 4.55
CA THR A 162 23.94 -20.79 4.51
C THR A 162 24.59 -21.10 5.84
N PHE A 163 23.98 -20.65 6.95
CA PHE A 163 24.46 -20.89 8.30
C PHE A 163 24.51 -22.39 8.61
N TRP A 164 23.45 -23.12 8.25
CA TRP A 164 23.39 -24.58 8.42
C TRP A 164 24.48 -25.31 7.65
N GLY A 165 24.74 -24.94 6.40
CA GLY A 165 25.81 -25.56 5.64
C GLY A 165 27.20 -25.23 6.19
N LEU A 166 27.42 -24.00 6.67
CA LEU A 166 28.68 -23.64 7.35
C LEU A 166 28.90 -24.45 8.62
N LEU A 167 27.87 -24.68 9.45
CA LEU A 167 27.99 -25.58 10.60
C LEU A 167 28.40 -27.00 10.18
N GLY A 168 27.85 -27.51 9.07
CA GLY A 168 28.26 -28.79 8.48
C GLY A 168 29.73 -28.80 8.05
N THR A 169 30.22 -27.70 7.46
CA THR A 169 31.64 -27.58 7.09
C THR A 169 32.57 -27.60 8.31
N ILE A 170 32.20 -26.92 9.40
CA ILE A 170 32.98 -26.91 10.65
C ILE A 170 33.01 -28.31 11.28
N GLY A 171 31.88 -29.02 11.30
CA GLY A 171 31.81 -30.39 11.80
C GLY A 171 32.70 -31.35 10.99
N SER A 172 32.71 -31.19 9.67
CA SER A 172 33.57 -31.97 8.78
C SER A 172 35.05 -31.69 9.05
N ILE A 173 35.45 -30.43 9.18
CA ILE A 173 36.83 -30.04 9.53
C ILE A 173 37.25 -30.62 10.89
N SER A 174 36.36 -30.59 11.90
CA SER A 174 36.63 -31.21 13.21
C SER A 174 36.90 -32.71 13.09
N SER A 175 36.13 -33.43 12.29
CA SER A 175 36.35 -34.87 12.05
C SER A 175 37.69 -35.15 11.40
N VAL A 176 38.12 -34.29 10.48
CA VAL A 176 39.41 -34.43 9.78
C VAL A 176 40.57 -34.25 10.74
N ILE A 177 40.52 -33.20 11.57
CA ILE A 177 41.53 -32.93 12.60
C ILE A 177 41.63 -34.10 13.59
N GLN A 178 40.49 -34.68 13.99
CA GLN A 178 40.47 -35.87 14.87
C GLN A 178 40.98 -37.14 14.19
N SER A 179 40.82 -37.27 12.87
CA SER A 179 41.27 -38.43 12.10
C SER A 179 42.77 -38.40 11.75
N LEU A 180 43.42 -37.24 11.87
CA LEU A 180 44.86 -37.13 11.69
C LEU A 180 45.58 -37.64 12.94
N ASP A 181 45.98 -38.91 12.91
CA ASP A 181 46.91 -39.48 13.89
C ASP A 181 48.37 -39.30 13.41
N PRO A 182 49.16 -38.40 14.04
CA PRO A 182 50.55 -38.16 13.66
C PRO A 182 51.46 -39.37 13.85
N ALA A 183 51.02 -40.40 14.60
CA ALA A 183 51.81 -41.59 14.93
C ALA A 183 51.64 -42.75 13.93
N SER A 184 50.71 -42.64 12.97
CA SER A 184 50.29 -43.74 12.09
C SER A 184 51.23 -44.06 10.90
N GLY A 185 52.35 -43.35 10.76
CA GLY A 185 53.54 -43.86 10.07
C GLY A 185 53.62 -43.74 8.54
N ASP A 186 52.57 -43.32 7.82
CA ASP A 186 52.67 -43.06 6.37
C ASP A 186 52.17 -41.65 5.99
N GLY A 187 53.07 -40.80 5.50
CA GLY A 187 52.75 -39.42 5.10
C GLY A 187 51.80 -39.34 3.89
N ALA A 188 51.76 -40.40 3.07
CA ALA A 188 50.81 -40.51 1.96
C ALA A 188 49.36 -40.67 2.46
N ASP A 189 49.14 -41.40 3.56
CA ASP A 189 47.83 -41.61 4.16
C ASP A 189 47.29 -40.36 4.86
N ILE A 190 48.19 -39.57 5.47
CA ILE A 190 47.85 -38.26 6.04
C ILE A 190 47.41 -37.29 4.94
N LEU A 191 48.12 -37.27 3.80
CA LEU A 191 47.75 -36.44 2.65
C LEU A 191 46.42 -36.87 2.02
N GLN A 192 46.18 -38.18 1.89
CA GLN A 192 44.93 -38.75 1.39
C GLN A 192 43.75 -38.39 2.32
N SER A 193 43.97 -38.45 3.64
CA SER A 193 42.98 -38.11 4.67
C SER A 193 42.66 -36.61 4.69
N LEU A 194 43.68 -35.75 4.57
CA LEU A 194 43.50 -34.29 4.38
C LEU A 194 42.74 -33.98 3.10
N LYS A 195 43.09 -34.62 1.98
CA LYS A 195 42.40 -34.42 0.69
C LYS A 195 40.93 -34.81 0.79
N SER A 196 40.62 -36.02 1.28
CA SER A 196 39.25 -36.49 1.50
C SER A 196 38.51 -35.54 2.46
N GLY A 197 39.19 -35.17 3.54
CA GLY A 197 38.70 -34.31 4.60
C GLY A 197 38.35 -32.89 4.17
N LEU A 198 39.08 -32.32 3.21
CA LEU A 198 38.81 -30.99 2.65
C LEU A 198 37.74 -31.02 1.55
N THR A 199 37.48 -32.18 0.96
CA THR A 199 36.45 -32.32 -0.09
C THR A 199 35.04 -32.22 0.49
N ALA A 200 34.81 -32.72 1.70
CA ALA A 200 33.51 -32.66 2.37
C ALA A 200 33.06 -31.22 2.72
N PRO A 201 33.90 -30.34 3.32
CA PRO A 201 33.60 -28.92 3.49
C PRO A 201 33.32 -28.17 2.19
N LEU A 202 34.07 -28.46 1.12
CA LEU A 202 33.86 -27.86 -0.20
C LEU A 202 32.48 -28.22 -0.78
N SER A 203 32.07 -29.49 -0.65
CA SER A 203 30.73 -29.93 -1.03
C SER A 203 29.65 -29.30 -0.13
N GLY A 204 29.91 -29.21 1.17
CA GLY A 204 29.03 -28.62 2.19
C GLY A 204 28.71 -27.13 1.95
N MET A 205 29.65 -26.40 1.35
CA MET A 205 29.48 -24.99 0.99
C MET A 205 28.53 -24.81 -0.20
N GLY A 206 28.67 -25.63 -1.25
CA GLY A 206 27.79 -25.59 -2.43
C GLY A 206 26.34 -25.92 -2.08
N THR A 207 26.15 -26.85 -1.14
CA THR A 207 24.83 -27.19 -0.58
C THR A 207 24.19 -26.01 0.18
N ALA A 208 24.96 -25.31 1.01
CA ALA A 208 24.51 -24.15 1.78
C ALA A 208 24.03 -23.01 0.88
N PHE A 209 24.79 -22.76 -0.19
CA PHE A 209 24.52 -21.69 -1.15
C PHE A 209 23.23 -21.93 -1.93
N SER A 210 22.91 -23.19 -2.26
CA SER A 210 21.70 -23.54 -3.01
C SER A 210 20.40 -23.17 -2.28
N SER A 211 20.36 -23.37 -0.95
CA SER A 211 19.22 -23.00 -0.11
C SER A 211 19.05 -21.48 -0.02
N SER A 212 20.16 -20.74 0.02
CA SER A 212 20.17 -19.28 -0.05
C SER A 212 19.59 -18.76 -1.35
N LEU A 213 20.03 -19.34 -2.48
CA LEU A 213 19.53 -18.98 -3.80
C LEU A 213 18.01 -19.24 -3.91
N LEU A 214 17.52 -20.34 -3.32
CA LEU A 214 16.09 -20.67 -3.30
C LEU A 214 15.30 -19.64 -2.47
N GLY A 215 15.78 -19.28 -1.27
CA GLY A 215 15.17 -18.25 -0.42
C GLY A 215 15.15 -16.86 -1.06
N LEU A 216 16.28 -16.44 -1.64
CA LEU A 216 16.40 -15.16 -2.35
C LEU A 216 15.51 -15.13 -3.60
N SER A 217 15.53 -16.18 -4.42
CA SER A 217 14.67 -16.27 -5.61
C SER A 217 13.19 -16.24 -5.23
N GLY A 218 12.80 -16.96 -4.17
CA GLY A 218 11.44 -16.92 -3.63
C GLY A 218 11.04 -15.53 -3.16
N SER A 219 11.94 -14.83 -2.47
CA SER A 219 11.70 -13.45 -1.99
C SER A 219 11.52 -12.47 -3.15
N LEU A 220 12.25 -12.65 -4.26
CA LEU A 220 12.09 -11.84 -5.47
C LEU A 220 10.75 -12.10 -6.16
N ILE A 221 10.33 -13.37 -6.24
CA ILE A 221 9.02 -13.75 -6.80
C ILE A 221 7.90 -13.11 -5.97
N LEU A 222 7.92 -13.28 -4.64
CA LEU A 222 6.92 -12.64 -3.77
C LEU A 222 7.00 -11.12 -3.82
N GLY A 223 8.20 -10.55 -3.84
CA GLY A 223 8.41 -9.11 -3.93
C GLY A 223 7.80 -8.51 -5.19
N PHE A 224 7.97 -9.16 -6.35
CA PHE A 224 7.32 -8.72 -7.58
C PHE A 224 5.79 -8.81 -7.49
N LEU A 225 5.26 -9.92 -6.97
CA LEU A 225 3.82 -10.08 -6.80
C LEU A 225 3.24 -9.02 -5.85
N ASP A 226 3.91 -8.74 -4.73
CA ASP A 226 3.49 -7.72 -3.77
C ASP A 226 3.54 -6.31 -4.37
N LEU A 227 4.53 -6.00 -5.22
CA LEU A 227 4.56 -4.74 -5.97
C LEU A 227 3.34 -4.60 -6.90
N GLN A 228 2.96 -5.68 -7.60
CA GLN A 228 1.79 -5.68 -8.48
C GLN A 228 0.49 -5.48 -7.68
N ALA A 229 0.37 -6.12 -6.51
CA ALA A 229 -0.75 -5.89 -5.61
C ALA A 229 -0.78 -4.44 -5.11
N GLY A 230 0.38 -3.88 -4.73
CA GLY A 230 0.52 -2.49 -4.33
C GLY A 230 0.10 -1.48 -5.40
N ARG A 231 0.47 -1.74 -6.65
CA ARG A 231 0.03 -0.91 -7.79
C ARG A 231 -1.49 -0.94 -7.97
N ALA A 232 -2.12 -2.12 -7.83
CA ALA A 232 -3.57 -2.25 -7.92
C ALA A 232 -4.28 -1.49 -6.79
N GLN A 233 -3.75 -1.60 -5.57
CA GLN A 233 -4.23 -0.93 -4.37
C GLN A 233 -4.11 0.59 -4.45
N ASN A 234 -2.93 1.11 -4.82
CA ASN A 234 -2.71 2.55 -5.01
C ASN A 234 -3.62 3.13 -6.09
N ARG A 235 -3.78 2.41 -7.21
CA ARG A 235 -4.69 2.83 -8.28
C ARG A 235 -6.13 2.94 -7.78
N PHE A 236 -6.60 1.95 -7.04
CA PHE A 236 -7.93 1.99 -6.42
C PHE A 236 -8.08 3.18 -5.47
N TYR A 237 -7.07 3.42 -4.61
CA TYR A 237 -7.05 4.56 -3.70
C TYR A 237 -7.12 5.91 -4.43
N THR A 238 -6.26 6.13 -5.42
CA THR A 238 -6.24 7.37 -6.21
C THR A 238 -7.55 7.57 -6.97
N GLU A 239 -8.13 6.51 -7.54
CA GLU A 239 -9.42 6.61 -8.22
C GLU A 239 -10.58 6.93 -7.24
N LEU A 240 -10.55 6.40 -6.02
CA LEU A 240 -11.48 6.78 -4.96
C LEU A 240 -11.30 8.25 -4.52
N GLU A 241 -10.07 8.68 -4.30
CA GLU A 241 -9.73 10.06 -3.93
C GLU A 241 -10.19 11.06 -4.99
N ASN A 242 -9.97 10.76 -6.27
CA ASN A 242 -10.42 11.60 -7.38
C ASN A 242 -11.96 11.70 -7.42
N TRP A 243 -12.67 10.59 -7.23
CA TRP A 243 -14.13 10.61 -7.18
C TRP A 243 -14.63 11.42 -5.98
N LEU A 244 -14.03 11.21 -4.81
CA LEU A 244 -14.37 11.92 -3.58
C LEU A 244 -14.14 13.44 -3.71
N SER A 245 -13.05 13.85 -4.37
CA SER A 245 -12.77 15.25 -4.68
C SER A 245 -13.85 15.85 -5.59
N SER A 246 -14.27 15.12 -6.63
CA SER A 246 -15.33 15.60 -7.54
C SER A 246 -16.68 15.81 -6.85
N VAL A 247 -17.04 14.96 -5.88
CA VAL A 247 -18.30 15.10 -5.12
C VAL A 247 -18.23 16.28 -4.15
N THR A 248 -17.05 16.56 -3.62
CA THR A 248 -16.85 17.66 -2.67
C THR A 248 -16.86 19.02 -3.36
N ASP A 249 -16.23 19.12 -4.53
CA ASP A 249 -16.17 20.34 -5.35
C ASP A 249 -17.57 20.81 -5.78
N VAL A 250 -18.41 19.86 -6.24
CA VAL A 250 -19.83 20.10 -6.57
C VAL A 250 -20.64 20.49 -5.33
N GLY A 251 -20.32 19.94 -4.16
CA GLY A 251 -20.95 20.33 -2.90
C GLY A 251 -20.59 21.76 -2.44
N SER A 252 -19.38 22.24 -2.77
CA SER A 252 -18.96 23.62 -2.52
C SER A 252 -19.52 24.62 -3.53
N GLU A 253 -19.78 24.23 -4.77
CA GLU A 253 -20.50 25.07 -5.74
C GLU A 253 -21.98 25.22 -5.38
N VAL A 254 -22.63 24.15 -4.87
CA VAL A 254 -24.02 24.20 -4.38
C VAL A 254 -24.13 24.82 -2.98
N GLY A 255 -23.08 24.74 -2.15
CA GLY A 255 -22.98 25.44 -0.87
C GLY A 255 -22.46 26.88 -0.96
N GLY A 256 -22.18 27.34 -2.19
CA GLY A 256 -21.67 28.67 -2.50
C GLY A 256 -22.72 29.63 -3.02
N ASP A 257 -24.00 29.26 -3.01
CA ASP A 257 -25.05 30.20 -3.38
C ASP A 257 -25.26 31.18 -2.22
N ASN A 258 -24.44 32.23 -2.23
CA ASN A 258 -24.61 33.45 -1.46
C ASN A 258 -26.08 33.92 -1.52
N ALA A 259 -26.85 33.53 -2.55
CA ALA A 259 -28.28 33.74 -2.69
C ALA A 259 -29.15 33.01 -1.65
N GLU A 260 -28.83 31.80 -1.20
CA GLU A 260 -29.61 31.09 -0.17
C GLU A 260 -29.34 31.64 1.23
N MET A 261 -28.07 31.93 1.51
CA MET A 261 -27.66 32.68 2.71
C MET A 261 -28.27 34.10 2.71
N GLN A 262 -28.26 34.80 1.57
CA GLN A 262 -28.89 36.11 1.40
C GLN A 262 -30.41 36.05 1.48
N LYS A 263 -31.06 34.96 1.00
CA LYS A 263 -32.50 34.75 1.15
C LYS A 263 -32.88 34.47 2.59
N LEU A 264 -32.11 33.67 3.31
CA LEU A 264 -32.30 33.42 4.74
C LEU A 264 -32.08 34.70 5.55
N VAL A 265 -31.05 35.49 5.22
CA VAL A 265 -30.80 36.81 5.83
C VAL A 265 -31.90 37.82 5.47
N GLN A 266 -32.41 37.83 4.23
CA GLN A 266 -33.54 38.68 3.82
C GLN A 266 -34.87 38.23 4.44
N GLN A 267 -35.10 36.93 4.64
CA GLN A 267 -36.27 36.43 5.35
C GLN A 267 -36.20 36.77 6.83
N LEU A 268 -35.02 36.68 7.45
CA LEU A 268 -34.78 37.15 8.82
C LEU A 268 -34.96 38.67 8.94
N ALA A 269 -34.46 39.45 7.97
CA ALA A 269 -34.65 40.90 7.92
C ALA A 269 -36.14 41.29 7.76
N LYS A 270 -36.87 40.61 6.86
CA LYS A 270 -38.32 40.82 6.67
C LYS A 270 -39.15 40.37 7.87
N MET A 271 -38.70 39.37 8.63
CA MET A 271 -39.29 39.01 9.92
C MET A 271 -39.01 40.04 11.01
N GLY A 272 -37.93 40.81 10.90
CA GLY A 272 -37.56 41.89 11.83
C GLY A 272 -38.31 43.20 11.60
N GLU A 273 -38.86 43.43 10.40
CA GLU A 273 -39.60 44.66 10.06
C GLU A 273 -41.07 44.65 10.50
N GLY A 274 -41.61 43.47 10.83
CA GLY A 274 -43.01 43.27 11.21
C GLY A 274 -43.28 43.29 12.71
N GLY A 275 -43.02 44.41 13.39
CA GLY A 275 -43.68 44.76 14.66
C GLY A 275 -43.28 43.98 15.93
N GLY A 276 -42.31 44.52 16.65
CA GLY A 276 -42.27 44.49 18.11
C GLY A 276 -41.39 43.43 18.77
N SER A 277 -40.25 43.88 19.32
CA SER A 277 -39.91 43.75 20.75
C SER A 277 -38.40 43.93 20.91
N GLU A 278 -37.97 44.71 21.90
CA GLU A 278 -36.59 44.87 22.37
C GLU A 278 -35.81 43.54 22.48
N ARG A 279 -36.50 42.40 22.57
CA ARG A 279 -35.94 41.05 22.47
C ARG A 279 -35.26 40.71 21.14
N SER A 280 -35.72 41.22 19.99
CA SER A 280 -35.07 40.98 18.69
C SER A 280 -33.78 41.80 18.56
N VAL A 281 -33.76 43.02 19.11
CA VAL A 281 -32.54 43.85 19.18
C VAL A 281 -31.55 43.24 20.17
N ALA A 282 -32.02 42.73 21.31
CA ALA A 282 -31.18 41.98 22.25
C ALA A 282 -30.67 40.64 21.68
N ALA A 283 -31.47 39.94 20.87
CA ALA A 283 -31.05 38.72 20.19
C ALA A 283 -30.01 38.99 19.09
N ILE A 284 -30.18 40.09 18.34
CA ILE A 284 -29.18 40.54 17.35
C ILE A 284 -27.90 41.02 18.04
N ALA A 285 -27.98 41.67 19.21
CA ALA A 285 -26.82 42.06 20.00
C ALA A 285 -26.06 40.83 20.55
N ASN A 286 -26.77 39.84 21.10
CA ASN A 286 -26.17 38.58 21.56
C ASN A 286 -25.59 37.75 20.39
N LEU A 287 -26.23 37.76 19.22
CA LEU A 287 -25.71 37.11 18.02
C LEU A 287 -24.47 37.84 17.47
N ALA A 288 -24.48 39.17 17.48
CA ALA A 288 -23.32 39.98 17.08
C ALA A 288 -22.14 39.76 18.02
N GLU A 289 -22.38 39.64 19.33
CA GLU A 289 -21.37 39.32 20.34
C GLU A 289 -20.87 37.87 20.19
N GLY A 290 -21.76 36.92 19.88
CA GLY A 290 -21.41 35.54 19.57
C GLY A 290 -20.59 35.38 18.28
N ILE A 291 -20.93 36.13 17.22
CA ILE A 291 -20.17 36.15 15.95
C ILE A 291 -18.83 36.85 16.15
N GLN A 292 -18.77 37.95 16.91
CA GLN A 292 -17.48 38.57 17.26
C GLN A 292 -16.61 37.64 18.11
N GLY A 293 -17.20 36.89 19.03
CA GLY A 293 -16.53 35.83 19.80
C GLY A 293 -15.99 34.73 18.89
N LEU A 294 -16.78 34.26 17.93
CA LEU A 294 -16.39 33.23 16.97
C LEU A 294 -15.29 33.74 16.02
N VAL A 295 -15.38 34.99 15.56
CA VAL A 295 -14.35 35.62 14.71
C VAL A 295 -13.05 35.82 15.49
N LYS A 296 -13.14 36.22 16.75
CA LYS A 296 -11.97 36.32 17.64
C LYS A 296 -11.35 34.95 17.90
N ASN A 297 -12.17 33.91 18.07
CA ASN A 297 -11.70 32.54 18.22
C ASN A 297 -11.04 32.02 16.93
N MET A 298 -11.66 32.23 15.77
CA MET A 298 -11.10 31.85 14.47
C MET A 298 -9.79 32.58 14.19
N ARG A 299 -9.69 33.86 14.58
CA ARG A 299 -8.46 34.64 14.43
C ARG A 299 -7.35 34.15 15.37
N ASN A 300 -7.70 33.74 16.59
CA ASN A 300 -6.77 33.07 17.50
C ASN A 300 -6.32 31.70 16.96
N GLU A 301 -7.23 30.89 16.41
CA GLU A 301 -6.89 29.60 15.78
C GLU A 301 -6.01 29.78 14.54
N GLN A 302 -6.30 30.77 13.70
CA GLN A 302 -5.47 31.08 12.54
C GLN A 302 -4.08 31.59 12.93
N GLN A 303 -3.96 32.31 14.05
CA GLN A 303 -2.67 32.74 14.56
C GLN A 303 -1.89 31.56 15.13
N MET A 304 -2.55 30.70 15.91
CA MET A 304 -1.95 29.46 16.43
C MET A 304 -1.50 28.52 15.31
N LEU A 305 -2.28 28.38 14.23
CA LEU A 305 -1.88 27.60 13.04
C LEU A 305 -0.67 28.20 12.34
N ARG A 306 -0.58 29.53 12.24
CA ARG A 306 0.61 30.20 11.67
C ARG A 306 1.83 29.97 12.56
N ASP A 307 1.69 30.17 13.86
CA ASP A 307 2.77 29.95 14.84
C ASP A 307 3.23 28.49 14.82
N TRP A 308 2.30 27.53 14.69
CA TRP A 308 2.62 26.11 14.56
C TRP A 308 3.33 25.77 13.25
N ILE A 309 2.89 26.34 12.12
CA ILE A 309 3.56 26.16 10.81
C ILE A 309 4.98 26.73 10.86
N GLU A 310 5.17 27.90 11.49
CA GLU A 310 6.46 28.55 11.61
C GLU A 310 7.41 27.73 12.51
N ALA A 311 6.91 27.24 13.65
CA ALA A 311 7.66 26.32 14.52
C ALA A 311 8.04 25.00 13.81
N GLN A 312 7.12 24.41 13.04
CA GLN A 312 7.39 23.19 12.28
C GLN A 312 8.39 23.41 11.14
N GLN A 313 8.37 24.59 10.49
CA GLN A 313 9.38 24.96 9.51
C GLN A 313 10.75 25.14 10.15
N GLU A 314 10.81 25.70 11.36
CA GLU A 314 12.05 25.85 12.12
C GLU A 314 12.62 24.49 12.53
N ASP A 315 11.80 23.58 13.04
CA ASP A 315 12.18 22.19 13.34
C ASP A 315 12.67 21.44 12.11
N THR A 316 12.00 21.60 10.96
CA THR A 316 12.43 20.99 9.70
C THR A 316 13.79 21.54 9.25
N ARG A 317 14.04 22.84 9.42
CA ARG A 317 15.34 23.46 9.13
C ARG A 317 16.42 22.97 10.09
N ALA A 318 16.11 22.82 11.37
CA ALA A 318 17.02 22.28 12.37
C ALA A 318 17.39 20.82 12.04
N MET A 319 16.40 19.99 11.69
CA MET A 319 16.58 18.60 11.25
C MET A 319 17.51 18.53 10.03
N ARG A 320 17.28 19.37 9.00
CA ARG A 320 18.16 19.45 7.83
C ARG A 320 19.59 19.82 8.21
N LYS A 321 19.79 20.84 9.06
CA LYS A 321 21.13 21.19 9.55
C LYS A 321 21.81 20.06 10.32
N THR A 322 21.06 19.27 11.09
CA THR A 322 21.62 18.10 11.79
C THR A 322 21.99 16.98 10.82
N LEU A 323 21.19 16.75 9.79
CA LEU A 323 21.49 15.80 8.72
C LEU A 323 22.72 16.23 7.91
N ASP A 324 22.83 17.51 7.57
CA ASP A 324 23.99 18.05 6.86
C ASP A 324 25.27 17.89 7.70
N ARG A 325 25.23 18.23 9.00
CA ARG A 325 26.37 18.02 9.91
C ARG A 325 26.76 16.55 10.07
N LEU A 326 25.78 15.64 10.10
CA LEU A 326 26.06 14.20 10.15
C LEU A 326 26.68 13.73 8.84
N ASN A 327 26.19 14.20 7.71
CA ASN A 327 26.72 13.91 6.39
C ASN A 327 28.15 14.42 6.22
N ASP A 328 28.44 15.65 6.66
CA ASP A 328 29.79 16.23 6.63
C ASP A 328 30.77 15.45 7.51
N LYS A 329 30.37 15.06 8.74
CA LYS A 329 31.20 14.21 9.62
C LYS A 329 31.45 12.83 9.04
N LEU A 330 30.47 12.25 8.35
CA LEU A 330 30.63 11.00 7.62
C LEU A 330 31.60 11.16 6.44
N GLY A 331 31.51 12.29 5.72
CA GLY A 331 32.43 12.64 4.64
C GLY A 331 33.88 12.80 5.11
N GLU A 332 34.12 13.56 6.19
CA GLU A 332 35.47 13.75 6.77
C GLU A 332 36.08 12.42 7.24
N LYS A 333 35.29 11.58 7.92
CA LYS A 333 35.75 10.27 8.41
C LYS A 333 36.12 9.31 7.27
N ILE A 334 35.47 9.43 6.11
CA ILE A 334 35.80 8.64 4.91
C ILE A 334 37.06 9.18 4.22
N SER A 335 37.37 10.48 4.36
CA SER A 335 38.58 11.08 3.81
C SER A 335 39.84 10.89 4.67
N GLU A 336 39.71 10.72 5.99
CA GLU A 336 40.86 10.41 6.88
C GLU A 336 41.33 8.95 6.79
N ASP A 337 40.50 8.04 6.28
CA ASP A 337 40.78 6.60 6.19
C ASP A 337 41.35 6.18 4.80
N LYS A 338 41.81 7.15 3.99
CA LYS A 338 42.49 6.98 2.70
C LYS A 338 43.87 7.62 2.70
#